data_AF-A0A2K2RS47-F1
#
_entry.id   AF-A0A2K2RS47-F1
#
_cell.length_a   1.000
_cell.length_b   1.000
_cell.length_c   1.000
_cell.angle_alpha   90.00
_cell.angle_beta   90.00
_cell.angle_gamma   90.00
#
_symmetry.space_group_name_H-M   'P 1'
#
loop_
_entity.id
_entity.type
_entity.pdbx_description
1 polymer ?
#
loop_
_entity_poly.entity_id
_entity_poly.type
_entity_poly.pdbx_seq_one_letter_code
_entity_poly.pdbx_strand_id
1 'polypeptide(L)'
;MADTGALYGLIGAVVGAVLGAVAMVSVPVLERWWRRSDTEAERTRQAVDTEIARLTSLRVTGRHWIDVLKRAEQDLAAGRVPALDTFDAEIKAVGVPAIDAHYLHPLFAQHSPATQQAAAHAFDRLEEATQLLRRDLLGSVAQGISRERALEASLAVARAEHARDQLNEQLLDQIARIQQTLPDPPSSVAVSRPGSPERARSNRGH
;
A
#
# COMPACT_ATOMS: atom_id res chain seq x y z
N MET A 1 -27.91 19.05 -70.86
CA MET A 1 -27.47 19.73 -69.62
C MET A 1 -28.02 19.02 -68.37
N ALA A 2 -27.96 17.69 -68.35
CA ALA A 2 -27.82 16.94 -67.11
C ALA A 2 -26.32 16.56 -67.01
N ASP A 3 -25.90 15.94 -65.91
CA ASP A 3 -24.63 15.19 -65.81
C ASP A 3 -23.41 15.89 -65.20
N THR A 4 -23.62 16.90 -64.35
CA THR A 4 -22.56 17.34 -63.40
C THR A 4 -22.96 17.10 -61.95
N GLY A 5 -24.24 17.30 -61.60
CA GLY A 5 -24.76 17.06 -60.24
C GLY A 5 -24.74 15.58 -59.81
N ALA A 6 -24.97 14.65 -60.73
CA ALA A 6 -24.91 13.21 -60.45
C ALA A 6 -23.49 12.72 -60.14
N LEU A 7 -22.48 13.34 -60.76
CA LEU A 7 -21.07 12.99 -60.58
C LEU A 7 -20.56 13.45 -59.20
N TYR A 8 -20.95 14.65 -58.74
CA TYR A 8 -20.61 15.12 -57.39
C TYR A 8 -21.32 14.33 -56.28
N GLY A 9 -22.55 13.89 -56.50
CA GLY A 9 -23.26 12.99 -55.57
C GLY A 9 -22.60 11.61 -55.44
N LEU A 10 -22.09 11.06 -56.55
CA LEU A 10 -21.41 9.77 -56.56
C LEU A 10 -20.01 9.84 -55.93
N ILE A 11 -19.25 10.92 -56.17
CA ILE A 11 -17.95 11.15 -55.51
C ILE A 11 -18.13 11.34 -54.00
N GLY A 12 -19.15 12.09 -53.56
CA GLY A 12 -19.47 12.25 -52.15
C GLY A 12 -19.86 10.93 -51.47
N ALA A 13 -20.64 10.09 -52.14
CA ALA A 13 -21.04 8.78 -51.62
C ALA A 13 -19.85 7.81 -51.50
N VAL A 14 -18.93 7.83 -52.46
CA VAL A 14 -17.72 6.98 -52.44
C VAL A 14 -16.75 7.42 -51.33
N VAL A 15 -16.53 8.73 -51.15
CA VAL A 15 -15.67 9.25 -50.07
C VAL A 15 -16.28 8.96 -48.68
N GLY A 16 -17.60 9.12 -48.53
CA GLY A 16 -18.30 8.78 -47.29
C GLY A 16 -18.25 7.29 -46.94
N ALA A 17 -18.41 6.41 -47.94
CA ALA A 17 -18.33 4.96 -47.75
C ALA A 17 -16.91 4.49 -47.38
N VAL A 18 -15.87 5.08 -47.98
CA VAL A 18 -14.47 4.76 -47.66
C VAL A 18 -14.11 5.23 -46.23
N LEU A 19 -14.51 6.44 -45.83
CA LEU A 19 -14.28 6.93 -44.47
C LEU A 19 -15.07 6.13 -43.41
N GLY A 20 -16.32 5.72 -43.72
CA GLY A 20 -17.12 4.86 -42.86
C GLY A 20 -16.53 3.45 -42.70
N ALA A 21 -16.00 2.87 -43.78
CA ALA A 21 -15.33 1.57 -43.74
C ALA A 21 -14.00 1.60 -42.95
N VAL A 22 -13.21 2.68 -43.09
CA VAL A 22 -11.98 2.88 -42.30
C VAL A 22 -12.32 3.05 -40.82
N ALA A 23 -13.34 3.85 -40.48
CA ALA A 23 -13.77 4.01 -39.09
C ALA A 23 -14.26 2.68 -38.46
N MET A 24 -15.01 1.85 -39.20
CA MET A 24 -15.48 0.56 -38.68
C MET A 24 -14.35 -0.46 -38.44
N VAL A 25 -13.24 -0.39 -39.18
CA VAL A 25 -12.08 -1.27 -38.97
C VAL A 25 -11.14 -0.71 -37.89
N SER A 26 -10.99 0.62 -37.83
CA SER A 26 -10.08 1.28 -36.88
C SER A 26 -10.65 1.36 -35.46
N VAL A 27 -11.96 1.56 -35.28
CA VAL A 27 -12.59 1.69 -33.96
C VAL A 27 -12.36 0.45 -33.05
N PRO A 28 -12.62 -0.80 -33.46
CA PRO A 28 -12.43 -1.96 -32.58
C PRO A 28 -10.95 -2.27 -32.29
N VAL A 29 -10.04 -1.90 -33.20
CA VAL A 29 -8.59 -2.04 -32.97
C VAL A 29 -8.10 -0.99 -31.97
N LEU A 30 -8.57 0.25 -32.09
CA LEU A 30 -8.28 1.31 -31.15
C LEU A 30 -8.86 1.00 -29.76
N GLU A 31 -10.10 0.49 -29.69
CA GLU A 31 -10.74 0.08 -28.42
C GLU A 31 -9.95 -1.02 -27.69
N ARG A 32 -9.40 -2.00 -28.43
CA ARG A 32 -8.52 -3.02 -27.84
C ARG A 32 -7.19 -2.44 -27.36
N TRP A 33 -6.69 -1.40 -28.03
CA TRP A 33 -5.47 -0.70 -27.62
C TRP A 33 -5.70 0.10 -26.33
N TRP A 34 -6.77 0.90 -26.27
CA TRP A 34 -7.18 1.64 -25.06
C TRP A 34 -7.48 0.70 -23.89
N ARG A 35 -8.24 -0.39 -24.10
CA ARG A 35 -8.52 -1.37 -23.03
C ARG A 35 -7.27 -2.08 -22.51
N ARG A 36 -6.27 -2.35 -23.37
CA ARG A 36 -4.99 -2.93 -22.91
C ARG A 36 -4.22 -1.93 -22.05
N SER A 37 -4.12 -0.68 -22.48
CA SER A 37 -3.47 0.37 -21.71
C SER A 37 -4.15 0.64 -20.36
N ASP A 38 -5.49 0.62 -20.32
CA ASP A 38 -6.24 0.78 -19.06
C ASP A 38 -6.00 -0.41 -18.12
N THR A 39 -5.95 -1.65 -18.63
CA THR A 39 -5.67 -2.82 -17.78
C THR A 39 -4.25 -2.86 -17.24
N GLU A 40 -3.27 -2.31 -17.96
CA GLU A 40 -1.90 -2.22 -17.49
C GLU A 40 -1.75 -1.13 -16.42
N ALA A 41 -2.31 0.06 -16.64
CA ALA A 41 -2.31 1.13 -15.66
C ALA A 41 -3.01 0.73 -14.36
N GLU A 42 -4.14 0.01 -14.45
CA GLU A 42 -4.87 -0.48 -13.28
C GLU A 42 -4.07 -1.53 -12.50
N ARG A 43 -3.36 -2.45 -13.18
CA ARG A 43 -2.49 -3.42 -12.51
C ARG A 43 -1.32 -2.75 -11.80
N THR A 44 -0.72 -1.73 -12.42
CA THR A 44 0.37 -0.96 -11.79
C THR A 44 -0.12 -0.26 -10.54
N ARG A 45 -1.32 0.32 -10.56
CA ARG A 45 -1.94 0.93 -9.38
C ARG A 45 -2.22 -0.09 -8.28
N GLN A 46 -2.84 -1.22 -8.62
CA GLN A 46 -3.11 -2.29 -7.66
C GLN A 46 -1.83 -2.83 -7.02
N ALA A 47 -0.75 -2.96 -7.78
CA ALA A 47 0.54 -3.37 -7.26
C ALA A 47 1.12 -2.32 -6.27
N VAL A 48 1.01 -1.03 -6.61
CA VAL A 48 1.43 0.06 -5.72
C VAL A 48 0.59 0.11 -4.43
N ASP A 49 -0.74 0.01 -4.54
CA ASP A 49 -1.62 0.02 -3.37
C ASP A 49 -1.35 -1.17 -2.44
N THR A 50 -1.10 -2.35 -3.03
CA THR A 50 -0.71 -3.55 -2.27
C THR A 50 0.60 -3.33 -1.52
N GLU A 51 1.59 -2.69 -2.16
CA GLU A 51 2.87 -2.40 -1.52
C GLU A 51 2.73 -1.36 -0.40
N ILE A 52 1.98 -0.27 -0.62
CA ILE A 52 1.71 0.73 0.42
C ILE A 52 0.98 0.10 1.60
N ALA A 53 -0.03 -0.75 1.35
CA ALA A 53 -0.75 -1.47 2.39
C ALA A 53 0.19 -2.38 3.20
N ARG A 54 1.15 -3.02 2.53
CA ARG A 54 2.15 -3.88 3.16
C ARG A 54 3.13 -3.10 4.05
N LEU A 55 3.71 -2.00 3.54
CA LEU A 55 4.59 -1.13 4.32
C LEU A 55 3.84 -0.52 5.52
N THR A 56 2.56 -0.20 5.34
CA THR A 56 1.70 0.27 6.44
C THR A 56 1.47 -0.83 7.49
N SER A 57 1.20 -2.05 7.05
CA SER A 57 1.05 -3.22 7.93
C SER A 57 2.31 -3.46 8.76
N LEU A 58 3.50 -3.31 8.18
CA LEU A 58 4.77 -3.41 8.92
C LEU A 58 4.85 -2.39 10.06
N ARG A 59 4.50 -1.13 9.77
CA ARG A 59 4.53 -0.03 10.77
C ARG A 59 3.58 -0.31 11.93
N VAL A 60 2.37 -0.80 11.62
CA VAL A 60 1.35 -1.13 12.62
C VAL A 60 1.78 -2.33 13.46
N THR A 61 2.28 -3.38 12.82
CA THR A 61 2.72 -4.61 13.49
C THR A 61 3.90 -4.34 14.42
N GLY A 62 4.92 -3.60 13.97
CA GLY A 62 6.06 -3.21 14.81
C GLY A 62 5.63 -2.35 16.02
N ARG A 63 4.66 -1.45 15.84
CA ARG A 63 4.09 -0.69 16.96
C ARG A 63 3.39 -1.60 17.95
N HIS A 64 2.54 -2.52 17.46
CA HIS A 64 1.80 -3.41 18.33
C HIS A 64 2.73 -4.34 19.13
N TRP A 65 3.85 -4.77 18.53
CA TRP A 65 4.86 -5.56 19.24
C TRP A 65 5.49 -4.74 20.38
N ILE A 66 5.91 -3.49 20.12
CA ILE A 66 6.41 -2.59 21.18
C ILE A 66 5.38 -2.38 22.28
N ASP A 67 4.10 -2.21 21.94
CA ASP A 67 3.04 -2.03 22.93
C ASP A 67 2.91 -3.26 23.87
N VAL A 68 3.06 -4.48 23.35
CA VAL A 68 3.11 -5.71 24.15
C VAL A 68 4.32 -5.73 25.07
N LEU A 69 5.51 -5.39 24.54
CA LEU A 69 6.75 -5.38 25.33
C LEU A 69 6.69 -4.35 26.47
N LYS A 70 6.24 -3.13 26.19
CA LYS A 70 6.06 -2.07 27.18
C LYS A 70 5.05 -2.44 28.25
N ARG A 71 3.95 -3.09 27.89
CA ARG A 71 2.96 -3.57 28.86
C ARG A 71 3.57 -4.62 29.79
N ALA A 72 4.30 -5.59 29.24
CA ALA A 72 4.97 -6.62 30.03
C ALA A 72 6.03 -6.01 30.97
N GLU A 73 6.83 -5.05 30.49
CA GLU A 73 7.78 -4.29 31.31
C GLU A 73 7.09 -3.55 32.47
N GLN A 74 5.99 -2.85 32.18
CA GLN A 74 5.22 -2.11 33.18
C GLN A 74 4.59 -3.03 34.23
N ASP A 75 4.06 -4.18 33.82
CA ASP A 75 3.50 -5.15 34.76
C ASP A 75 4.60 -5.71 35.67
N LEU A 76 5.75 -6.10 35.12
CA LEU A 76 6.92 -6.54 35.89
C LEU A 76 7.37 -5.45 36.88
N ALA A 77 7.45 -4.20 36.46
CA ALA A 77 7.83 -3.07 37.31
C ALA A 77 6.81 -2.82 38.45
N ALA A 78 5.52 -3.09 38.20
CA ALA A 78 4.46 -3.01 39.20
C ALA A 78 4.38 -4.26 40.12
N GLY A 79 5.28 -5.24 39.95
CA GLY A 79 5.25 -6.50 40.68
C GLY A 79 4.09 -7.42 40.27
N ARG A 80 3.40 -7.11 39.16
CA ARG A 80 2.43 -8.00 38.53
C ARG A 80 3.20 -8.91 37.60
N VAL A 81 3.12 -10.22 37.80
CA VAL A 81 3.69 -11.17 36.85
C VAL A 81 2.59 -11.48 35.82
N PRO A 82 2.63 -10.92 34.60
CA PRO A 82 1.69 -11.31 33.58
C PRO A 82 1.89 -12.81 33.28
N ALA A 83 0.79 -13.49 32.95
CA ALA A 83 0.86 -14.90 32.59
C ALA A 83 1.77 -15.05 31.36
N LEU A 84 2.85 -15.82 31.51
CA LEU A 84 3.83 -16.07 30.44
C LEU A 84 3.16 -16.57 29.17
N ASP A 85 2.15 -17.44 29.32
CA ASP A 85 1.38 -17.98 28.19
C ASP A 85 0.62 -16.88 27.44
N THR A 86 0.11 -15.87 28.15
CA THR A 86 -0.56 -14.71 27.52
C THR A 86 0.46 -13.84 26.78
N PHE A 87 1.62 -13.58 27.37
CA PHE A 87 2.69 -12.85 26.71
C PHE A 87 3.16 -13.56 25.43
N ASP A 88 3.46 -14.86 25.51
CA ASP A 88 3.91 -15.67 24.37
C ASP A 88 2.82 -15.74 23.28
N ALA A 89 1.53 -15.83 23.66
CA ALA A 89 0.41 -15.80 22.72
C ALA A 89 0.27 -14.45 22.01
N GLU A 90 0.38 -13.33 22.73
CA GLU A 90 0.35 -11.98 22.16
C GLU A 90 1.54 -11.79 21.20
N ILE A 91 2.76 -12.12 21.62
CA ILE A 91 3.95 -12.03 20.75
C ILE A 91 3.79 -12.89 19.51
N LYS A 92 3.29 -14.13 19.61
CA LYS A 92 3.07 -15.00 18.45
C LYS A 92 2.04 -14.42 17.49
N ALA A 93 0.97 -13.82 18.01
CA ALA A 93 -0.07 -13.20 17.19
C ALA A 93 0.48 -12.00 16.40
N VAL A 94 1.44 -11.26 16.95
CA VAL A 94 2.04 -10.08 16.29
C VAL A 94 3.25 -10.44 15.42
N GLY A 95 4.10 -11.37 15.86
CA GLY A 95 5.39 -11.66 15.23
C GLY A 95 5.32 -12.54 13.99
N VAL A 96 4.46 -13.56 13.96
CA VAL A 96 4.35 -14.49 12.83
C VAL A 96 3.90 -13.80 11.53
N PRO A 97 2.86 -12.95 11.54
CA PRO A 97 2.47 -12.20 10.35
C PRO A 97 3.55 -11.19 9.90
N ALA A 98 4.33 -10.65 10.83
CA ALA A 98 5.39 -9.69 10.52
C ALA A 98 6.54 -10.34 9.74
N ILE A 99 7.01 -11.49 10.22
CA ILE A 99 8.17 -12.19 9.69
C ILE A 99 7.84 -12.84 8.34
N ASP A 100 6.74 -13.59 8.25
CA ASP A 100 6.32 -14.27 7.02
C ASP A 100 6.01 -13.27 5.90
N ALA A 101 5.35 -12.17 6.23
CA ALA A 101 5.00 -11.17 5.24
C ALA A 101 6.20 -10.35 4.75
N HIS A 102 7.39 -10.43 5.36
CA HIS A 102 8.51 -9.53 5.07
C HIS A 102 9.78 -10.22 4.57
N TYR A 103 10.22 -11.29 5.23
CA TYR A 103 11.43 -12.00 4.81
C TYR A 103 11.24 -12.80 3.51
N LEU A 104 10.03 -13.28 3.24
CA LEU A 104 9.77 -14.26 2.19
C LEU A 104 9.24 -13.67 0.88
N HIS A 105 8.94 -12.38 0.82
CA HIS A 105 8.34 -11.82 -0.39
C HIS A 105 9.42 -11.22 -1.31
N PRO A 106 9.51 -11.67 -2.58
CA PRO A 106 10.53 -11.19 -3.53
C PRO A 106 10.46 -9.69 -3.85
N LEU A 107 9.32 -9.02 -3.59
CA LEU A 107 9.20 -7.57 -3.74
C LEU A 107 9.96 -6.80 -2.65
N PHE A 108 10.24 -7.42 -1.49
CA PHE A 108 11.06 -6.74 -0.48
C PHE A 108 12.50 -6.53 -0.95
N ALA A 109 12.99 -7.38 -1.84
CA ALA A 109 14.29 -7.26 -2.49
C ALA A 109 14.39 -6.04 -3.43
N GLN A 110 13.26 -5.43 -3.81
CA GLN A 110 13.23 -4.21 -4.63
C GLN A 110 13.32 -2.92 -3.79
N HIS A 111 13.29 -3.03 -2.46
CA HIS A 111 13.47 -1.87 -1.58
C HIS A 111 14.93 -1.42 -1.52
N SER A 112 15.13 -0.18 -1.07
CA SER A 112 16.48 0.32 -0.83
C SER A 112 17.21 -0.57 0.19
N PRO A 113 18.53 -0.81 0.00
CA PRO A 113 19.34 -1.55 0.97
C PRO A 113 19.22 -1.01 2.40
N ALA A 114 19.06 0.32 2.53
CA ALA A 114 18.84 0.99 3.81
C ALA A 114 17.54 0.56 4.51
N THR A 115 16.43 0.42 3.76
CA THR A 115 15.14 -0.01 4.33
C THR A 115 15.22 -1.47 4.80
N GLN A 116 15.87 -2.34 4.02
CA GLN A 116 16.07 -3.74 4.38
C GLN A 116 16.94 -3.89 5.63
N GLN A 117 18.05 -3.14 5.70
CA GLN A 117 18.94 -3.15 6.86
C GLN A 117 18.25 -2.61 8.11
N ALA A 118 17.48 -1.52 7.99
CA ALA A 118 16.70 -0.98 9.10
C ALA A 118 15.63 -1.97 9.57
N ALA A 119 14.98 -2.69 8.65
CA ALA A 119 13.99 -3.69 8.99
C ALA A 119 14.60 -4.86 9.77
N ALA A 120 15.69 -5.45 9.24
CA ALA A 120 16.41 -6.53 9.91
C ALA A 120 16.86 -6.09 11.32
N HIS A 121 17.49 -4.93 11.43
CA HIS A 121 17.92 -4.40 12.72
C HIS A 121 16.74 -4.21 13.69
N ALA A 122 15.61 -3.66 13.25
CA ALA A 122 14.45 -3.47 14.11
C ALA A 122 13.89 -4.80 14.61
N PHE A 123 13.80 -5.82 13.74
CA PHE A 123 13.34 -7.15 14.13
C PHE A 123 14.29 -7.83 15.12
N ASP A 124 15.60 -7.78 14.87
CA ASP A 124 16.59 -8.33 15.81
C ASP A 124 16.45 -7.72 17.21
N ARG A 125 16.16 -6.41 17.31
CA ARG A 125 15.96 -5.74 18.60
C ARG A 125 14.63 -6.10 19.26
N LEU A 126 13.57 -6.27 18.48
CA LEU A 126 12.29 -6.74 18.99
C LEU A 126 12.41 -8.16 19.54
N GLU A 127 13.13 -9.04 18.86
CA GLU A 127 13.40 -10.40 19.33
C GLU A 127 14.27 -10.40 20.59
N GLU A 128 15.35 -9.62 20.62
CA GLU A 128 16.21 -9.47 21.81
C GLU A 128 15.38 -9.02 23.04
N ALA A 129 14.58 -7.97 22.89
CA ALA A 129 13.73 -7.46 23.97
C ALA A 129 12.67 -8.49 24.42
N THR A 130 12.08 -9.21 23.46
CA THR A 130 11.12 -10.29 23.75
C THR A 130 11.78 -11.40 24.58
N GLN A 131 12.97 -11.85 24.20
CA GLN A 131 13.68 -12.92 24.88
C GLN A 131 14.08 -12.51 26.31
N LEU A 132 14.54 -11.28 26.50
CA LEU A 132 14.91 -10.75 27.82
C LEU A 132 13.70 -10.61 28.74
N LEU A 133 12.57 -10.07 28.26
CA LEU A 133 11.34 -10.01 29.04
C LEU A 133 10.80 -11.41 29.36
N ARG A 134 10.85 -12.34 28.42
CA ARG A 134 10.43 -13.73 28.65
C ARG A 134 11.26 -14.40 29.74
N ARG A 135 12.59 -14.21 29.71
CA ARG A 135 13.52 -14.70 30.74
C ARG A 135 13.18 -14.11 32.11
N ASP A 136 12.87 -12.82 32.17
CA ASP A 136 12.55 -12.14 33.42
C ASP A 136 11.19 -12.59 33.97
N LEU A 137 10.19 -12.81 33.11
CA LEU A 137 8.89 -13.38 33.47
C LEU A 137 9.05 -14.78 34.08
N LEU A 138 9.83 -15.66 33.44
CA LEU A 138 10.15 -16.99 33.96
C LEU A 138 10.89 -16.91 35.31
N GLY A 139 11.88 -16.02 35.42
CA GLY A 139 12.67 -15.86 36.64
C GLY A 139 11.86 -15.27 37.81
N SER A 140 10.88 -14.41 37.52
CA SER A 140 10.07 -13.74 38.54
C SER A 140 9.20 -14.73 39.34
N VAL A 141 8.66 -15.77 38.67
CA VAL A 141 7.87 -16.85 39.30
C VAL A 141 8.69 -17.66 40.30
N ALA A 142 9.99 -17.85 40.04
CA ALA A 142 10.83 -18.74 40.83
C ALA A 142 11.63 -18.04 41.94
N GLN A 143 12.12 -16.81 41.70
CA GLN A 143 13.17 -16.19 42.52
C GLN A 143 12.99 -14.68 42.77
N GLY A 144 11.93 -14.06 42.23
CA GLY A 144 11.78 -12.61 42.25
C GLY A 144 12.62 -11.88 41.20
N ILE A 145 12.30 -10.61 40.95
CA ILE A 145 12.92 -9.80 39.90
C ILE A 145 14.18 -9.13 40.46
N SER A 146 15.35 -9.44 39.87
CA SER A 146 16.57 -8.67 40.14
C SER A 146 16.50 -7.31 39.45
N ARG A 147 16.87 -6.24 40.18
CA ARG A 147 16.90 -4.87 39.66
C ARG A 147 17.79 -4.72 38.41
N GLU A 148 18.88 -5.48 38.35
CA GLU A 148 19.80 -5.48 37.21
C GLU A 148 19.15 -6.08 35.96
N ARG A 149 18.43 -7.20 36.11
CA ARG A 149 17.70 -7.85 35.00
C ARG A 149 16.59 -6.95 34.47
N ALA A 150 15.81 -6.35 35.39
CA ALA A 150 14.76 -5.41 35.02
C ALA A 150 15.30 -4.20 34.23
N LEU A 151 16.47 -3.69 34.60
CA LEU A 151 17.12 -2.60 33.88
C LEU A 151 17.63 -3.04 32.50
N GLU A 152 18.19 -4.25 32.38
CA GLU A 152 18.59 -4.83 31.09
C GLU A 152 17.41 -4.98 30.13
N ALA A 153 16.29 -5.53 30.61
CA ALA A 153 15.07 -5.68 29.83
C ALA A 153 14.50 -4.31 29.39
N SER A 154 14.45 -3.33 30.30
CA SER A 154 14.01 -1.96 30.00
C SER A 154 14.86 -1.31 28.90
N LEU A 155 16.19 -1.43 29.01
CA LEU A 155 17.11 -0.93 27.98
C LEU A 155 16.94 -1.65 26.64
N ALA A 156 16.61 -2.94 26.64
CA ALA A 156 16.31 -3.66 25.41
C ALA A 156 15.01 -3.17 24.75
N VAL A 157 13.95 -2.93 25.53
CA VAL A 157 12.70 -2.35 25.02
C VAL A 157 12.94 -0.96 24.42
N ALA A 158 13.71 -0.11 25.10
CA ALA A 158 14.07 1.22 24.59
C ALA A 158 14.88 1.14 23.27
N ARG A 159 15.82 0.19 23.17
CA ARG A 159 16.59 -0.06 21.92
C ARG A 159 15.68 -0.55 20.79
N ALA A 160 14.72 -1.42 21.08
CA ALA A 160 13.75 -1.89 20.12
C ALA A 160 12.83 -0.77 19.62
N GLU A 161 12.38 0.11 20.51
CA GLU A 161 11.60 1.30 20.16
C GLU A 161 12.39 2.22 19.22
N HIS A 162 13.64 2.54 19.58
CA HIS A 162 14.49 3.39 18.75
C HIS A 162 14.72 2.79 17.35
N ALA A 163 15.03 1.49 17.27
CA ALA A 163 15.22 0.82 15.98
C ALA A 163 13.93 0.80 15.14
N ARG A 164 12.77 0.63 15.78
CA ARG A 164 11.46 0.72 15.12
C ARG A 164 11.19 2.12 14.58
N ASP A 165 11.59 3.17 15.30
CA ASP A 165 11.40 4.55 14.86
C ASP A 165 12.25 4.86 13.63
N GLN A 166 13.51 4.42 13.63
CA GLN A 166 14.39 4.51 12.45
C GLN A 166 13.79 3.77 11.24
N LEU A 167 13.30 2.54 11.44
CA LEU A 167 12.61 1.80 10.39
C LEU A 167 11.38 2.58 9.90
N ASN A 168 10.58 3.15 10.79
CA ASN A 168 9.38 3.88 10.42
C ASN A 168 9.68 5.12 9.58
N GLU A 169 10.78 5.84 9.84
CA GLU A 169 11.24 6.93 8.98
C GLU A 169 11.55 6.40 7.57
N GLN A 170 12.32 5.31 7.46
CA GLN A 170 12.64 4.70 6.16
C GLN A 170 11.38 4.23 5.39
N LEU A 171 10.41 3.66 6.10
CA LEU A 171 9.15 3.21 5.49
C LEU A 171 8.29 4.37 5.01
N LEU A 172 8.24 5.48 5.75
CA LEU A 172 7.53 6.69 5.34
C LEU A 172 8.16 7.31 4.09
N ASP A 173 9.49 7.42 4.06
CA ASP A 173 10.22 7.90 2.90
C ASP A 173 9.97 7.00 1.69
N GLN A 174 9.92 5.68 1.90
CA GLN A 174 9.65 4.73 0.82
C GLN A 174 8.22 4.84 0.29
N ILE A 175 7.21 4.98 1.17
CA ILE A 175 5.83 5.21 0.75
C ILE A 175 5.73 6.51 -0.07
N ALA A 176 6.39 7.58 0.37
CA ALA A 176 6.41 8.85 -0.36
C ALA A 176 7.04 8.71 -1.75
N ARG A 177 8.16 7.98 -1.86
CA ARG A 177 8.80 7.67 -3.16
C ARG A 177 7.86 6.89 -4.09
N ILE A 178 7.21 5.85 -3.58
CA ILE A 178 6.26 5.03 -4.34
C ILE A 178 5.10 5.90 -4.87
N GLN A 179 4.54 6.77 -4.02
CA GLN A 179 3.45 7.67 -4.40
C GLN A 179 3.87 8.67 -5.50
N GLN A 180 5.10 9.18 -5.47
CA GLN A 180 5.63 10.08 -6.50
C GLN A 180 5.86 9.39 -7.85
N THR A 181 6.07 8.07 -7.87
CA THR A 181 6.25 7.30 -9.11
C THR A 181 4.93 6.91 -9.79
N LEU A 182 3.78 7.19 -9.17
CA LEU A 182 2.48 6.86 -9.73
C LEU A 182 2.11 7.87 -10.83
N PRO A 183 1.79 7.44 -12.05
CA PRO A 183 1.35 8.36 -13.09
C PRO A 183 0.00 8.98 -12.72
N ASP A 184 -0.13 10.29 -12.95
CA ASP A 184 -1.40 11.01 -12.77
C ASP A 184 -2.55 10.25 -13.46
N PRO A 185 -3.76 10.24 -12.86
CA PRO A 185 -4.90 9.70 -13.56
C PRO A 185 -5.01 10.37 -14.93
N PRO A 186 -5.31 9.62 -16.01
CA PRO A 186 -5.63 10.25 -17.27
C PRO A 186 -6.73 11.26 -16.93
N SER A 187 -6.39 12.54 -17.03
CA SER A 187 -7.32 13.63 -16.78
C SER A 187 -8.55 13.24 -17.56
N SER A 188 -9.68 13.00 -16.87
CA SER A 188 -10.92 12.69 -17.53
C SER A 188 -11.10 13.80 -18.55
N VAL A 189 -10.83 13.50 -19.83
CA VAL A 189 -11.15 14.41 -20.91
C VAL A 189 -12.64 14.52 -20.73
N ALA A 190 -13.07 15.65 -20.17
CA ALA A 190 -14.46 15.99 -20.06
C ALA A 190 -14.96 15.84 -21.47
N VAL A 191 -15.70 14.76 -21.73
CA VAL A 191 -16.43 14.59 -22.96
C VAL A 191 -17.45 15.70 -22.88
N SER A 192 -17.07 16.86 -23.41
CA SER A 192 -17.96 17.97 -23.71
C SER A 192 -19.03 17.37 -24.59
N ARG A 193 -20.14 16.96 -23.98
CA ARG A 193 -21.34 16.53 -24.67
C ARG A 193 -21.66 17.64 -25.68
N PRO A 194 -21.60 17.37 -27.00
CA PRO A 194 -21.99 18.36 -27.96
C PRO A 194 -23.49 18.63 -27.80
N GLY A 195 -23.82 19.92 -27.81
CA GLY A 195 -25.12 20.55 -27.58
C GLY A 195 -26.37 19.68 -27.66
N SER A 196 -27.15 19.70 -26.59
CA SER A 196 -28.60 19.50 -26.71
C SER A 196 -29.18 20.72 -27.45
N PRO A 197 -29.91 20.55 -28.57
CA PRO A 197 -30.53 21.67 -29.25
C PRO A 197 -31.67 22.23 -28.37
N GLU A 198 -31.43 23.45 -27.93
CA GLU A 198 -32.38 24.55 -27.76
C GLU A 198 -33.82 24.20 -28.20
N ARG A 199 -34.64 23.71 -27.26
CA ARG A 199 -36.10 23.74 -27.43
C ARG A 199 -36.57 25.16 -27.19
N ALA A 200 -36.71 25.91 -28.28
CA ALA A 200 -37.50 27.12 -28.35
C ALA A 200 -38.92 26.86 -27.82
N ARG A 201 -39.18 27.24 -26.56
CA ARG A 201 -40.54 27.50 -26.09
C ARG A 201 -40.87 28.95 -26.44
N SER A 202 -41.35 29.13 -27.66
CA SER A 202 -42.04 30.35 -28.03
C SER A 202 -43.38 30.39 -27.30
N ASN A 203 -43.44 31.38 -26.42
CA ASN A 203 -44.57 31.89 -25.69
C ASN A 203 -45.68 32.34 -26.67
N ARG A 204 -46.88 31.74 -26.57
CA ARG A 204 -48.13 32.40 -26.99
C ARG A 204 -49.16 32.20 -25.89
N GLY A 205 -49.37 33.28 -25.13
CA GLY A 205 -50.58 33.51 -24.37
C GLY A 205 -51.62 34.25 -25.21
N HIS A 206 -52.84 34.20 -24.67
CA HIS A 206 -54.10 34.86 -25.05
C HIS A 206 -54.93 34.18 -26.14
#